data_AF-A0A662URF8-F1
#
_entry.id   AF-A0A662URF8-F1
#
_cell.length_a   1.000
_cell.length_b   1.000
_cell.length_c   1.000
_cell.angle_alpha   90.00
_cell.angle_beta   90.00
_cell.angle_gamma   90.00
#
_symmetry.space_group_name_H-M   'P 1'
#
loop_
_entity.id
_entity.type
_entity.pdbx_description
1 polymer ?
#
loop_
_entity_poly.entity_id
_entity_poly.type
_entity_poly.pdbx_seq_one_letter_code
_entity_poly.pdbx_strand_id
1 'polypeptide(L)'
;MPHTSYHAKEGAYVIEYNFYPENILEVVYYNRNTGYRRVHRVYFEGFVTTKLVEEALKVSKNLLLRVKSRIAKPNIPLYAIIYILMKYLPGFGYKCKVKKYLCPLKVYRVENGREYSLSIGSIVEQTYRVVRKYQ
;
A
#
# COMPACT_ATOMS: atom_id res chain seq x y z
N MET A 1 -1.46 0.03 -20.21
CA MET A 1 -2.09 1.15 -19.46
C MET A 1 -2.86 0.55 -18.29
N PRO A 2 -2.98 1.23 -17.13
CA PRO A 2 -3.81 0.73 -16.04
C PRO A 2 -5.27 0.63 -16.48
N HIS A 3 -5.97 -0.40 -16.03
CA HIS A 3 -7.40 -0.56 -16.29
C HIS A 3 -8.23 0.41 -15.45
N THR A 4 -7.78 0.70 -14.23
CA THR A 4 -8.45 1.64 -13.34
C THR A 4 -7.42 2.37 -12.49
N SER A 5 -7.57 3.69 -12.37
CA SER A 5 -6.67 4.53 -11.60
C SER A 5 -7.43 5.36 -10.58
N TYR A 6 -6.96 5.34 -9.33
CA TYR A 6 -7.48 6.16 -8.24
C TYR A 6 -6.41 7.11 -7.76
N HIS A 7 -6.75 8.37 -7.56
CA HIS A 7 -5.79 9.37 -7.13
C HIS A 7 -6.35 10.23 -5.99
N ALA A 8 -5.46 10.62 -5.08
CA ALA A 8 -5.76 11.62 -4.07
C ALA A 8 -4.61 12.59 -3.91
N LYS A 9 -4.96 13.83 -3.59
CA LYS A 9 -4.03 14.87 -3.18
C LYS A 9 -4.38 15.30 -1.76
N GLU A 10 -3.35 15.42 -0.93
CA GLU A 10 -3.47 15.93 0.44
C GLU A 10 -2.30 16.89 0.69
N GLY A 11 -2.57 18.19 0.63
CA GLY A 11 -1.53 19.22 0.62
C GLY A 11 -0.49 19.00 -0.49
N ALA A 12 0.77 18.80 -0.09
CA ALA A 12 1.90 18.53 -1.00
C ALA A 12 2.02 17.06 -1.44
N TYR A 13 1.24 16.17 -0.83
CA TYR A 13 1.33 14.73 -1.04
C TYR A 13 0.33 14.28 -2.11
N VAL A 14 0.77 13.43 -3.02
CA VAL A 14 -0.06 12.76 -4.01
C VAL A 14 0.05 11.27 -3.80
N ILE A 15 -1.10 10.60 -3.89
CA ILE A 15 -1.22 9.14 -3.87
C ILE A 15 -1.89 8.73 -5.17
N GLU A 16 -1.36 7.70 -5.82
CA GLU A 16 -1.99 7.06 -6.97
C GLU A 16 -2.01 5.55 -6.77
N TYR A 17 -3.14 4.96 -7.08
CA TYR A 17 -3.36 3.52 -7.14
C TYR A 17 -3.73 3.18 -8.58
N ASN A 18 -2.82 2.51 -9.28
CA ASN A 18 -3.00 2.10 -10.66
C ASN A 18 -3.21 0.58 -10.68
N PHE A 19 -4.45 0.17 -10.97
CA PHE A 19 -4.86 -1.23 -11.00
C PHE A 19 -4.81 -1.76 -12.43
N TYR A 20 -4.03 -2.83 -12.62
CA TYR A 20 -3.81 -3.47 -13.90
C TYR A 20 -4.60 -4.80 -13.98
N PRO A 21 -5.00 -5.24 -15.18
CA PRO A 21 -5.79 -6.46 -15.39
C PRO A 21 -5.20 -7.73 -14.76
N GLU A 22 -3.88 -7.82 -14.62
CA GLU A 22 -3.15 -8.98 -14.12
C GLU A 22 -3.17 -9.10 -12.58
N ASN A 23 -4.14 -8.48 -11.90
CA ASN A 23 -4.19 -8.33 -10.44
C ASN A 23 -2.89 -7.72 -9.90
N ILE A 24 -2.41 -6.68 -10.56
CA ILE A 24 -1.26 -5.89 -10.12
C ILE A 24 -1.78 -4.52 -9.72
N LEU A 25 -1.41 -4.09 -8.51
CA LEU A 25 -1.65 -2.73 -8.05
C LEU A 25 -0.31 -2.00 -7.92
N GLU A 26 -0.11 -0.99 -8.75
CA GLU A 26 0.99 -0.04 -8.57
C GLU A 26 0.53 1.08 -7.63
N VAL A 27 1.24 1.22 -6.53
CA VAL A 27 0.98 2.18 -5.46
C VAL A 27 2.07 3.24 -5.50
N VAL A 28 1.69 4.47 -5.84
CA VAL A 28 2.61 5.59 -5.97
C VAL A 28 2.35 6.59 -4.86
N TYR A 29 3.44 7.02 -4.23
CA TYR A 29 3.49 8.19 -3.36
C TYR A 29 4.43 9.22 -3.99
N TYR A 30 4.01 10.48 -3.99
CA TYR A 30 4.82 11.60 -4.43
C TYR A 30 4.66 12.80 -3.49
N ASN A 31 5.78 13.44 -3.14
CA ASN A 31 5.79 14.70 -2.41
C ASN A 31 6.24 15.84 -3.35
N ARG A 32 5.29 16.68 -3.74
CA ARG A 32 5.48 17.80 -4.67
C ARG A 32 6.52 18.82 -4.20
N ASN A 33 6.67 19.02 -2.90
CA ASN A 33 7.59 20.02 -2.36
C ASN A 33 9.05 19.59 -2.44
N THR A 34 9.31 18.28 -2.42
CA THR A 34 10.68 17.73 -2.36
C THR A 34 11.05 16.96 -3.62
N GLY A 35 10.10 16.71 -4.52
CA GLY A 35 10.26 15.79 -5.65
C GLY A 35 10.38 14.31 -5.25
N TYR A 36 10.34 13.98 -3.96
CA TYR A 36 10.51 12.61 -3.51
C TYR A 36 9.36 11.71 -3.99
N ARG A 37 9.71 10.57 -4.60
CA ARG A 37 8.77 9.57 -5.12
C ARG A 37 9.06 8.20 -4.53
N ARG A 38 8.01 7.45 -4.19
CA ARG A 38 8.10 6.03 -3.82
C ARG A 38 7.02 5.24 -4.55
N VAL A 39 7.42 4.12 -5.13
CA VAL A 39 6.53 3.22 -5.86
C VAL A 39 6.63 1.82 -5.29
N HIS A 40 5.48 1.21 -5.09
CA HIS A 40 5.38 -0.21 -4.80
C HIS A 40 4.52 -0.89 -5.87
N ARG A 41 4.87 -2.12 -6.23
CA ARG A 41 3.99 -3.02 -6.99
C ARG A 41 3.54 -4.14 -6.09
N VAL A 42 2.24 -4.36 -6.07
CA VAL A 42 1.57 -5.34 -5.23
C VAL A 42 0.92 -6.36 -6.16
N TYR A 43 1.39 -7.60 -6.09
CA TYR A 43 0.91 -8.72 -6.89
C TYR A 43 0.01 -9.58 -6.02
N PHE A 44 -1.25 -9.73 -6.42
CA PHE A 44 -2.21 -10.54 -5.71
C PHE A 44 -2.31 -11.94 -6.32
N GLU A 45 -2.33 -12.97 -5.48
CA GLU A 45 -2.59 -14.35 -5.91
C GLU A 45 -4.09 -14.62 -6.17
N GLY A 46 -4.95 -13.63 -5.89
CA GLY A 46 -6.40 -13.70 -6.09
C GLY A 46 -7.00 -12.34 -6.44
N PHE A 47 -8.32 -12.30 -6.56
CA PHE A 47 -9.03 -11.11 -7.03
C PHE A 47 -9.08 -9.99 -5.97
N VAL A 48 -8.73 -8.78 -6.38
CA VAL A 48 -8.93 -7.55 -5.60
C VAL A 48 -10.00 -6.70 -6.26
N THR A 49 -10.94 -6.24 -5.45
CA THR A 49 -12.03 -5.38 -5.95
C THR A 49 -11.61 -3.92 -5.99
N THR A 50 -12.14 -3.19 -6.96
CA THR A 50 -12.07 -1.73 -7.06
C THR A 50 -12.50 -1.03 -5.76
N LYS A 51 -13.56 -1.53 -5.13
CA LYS A 51 -14.07 -1.04 -3.84
C LYS A 51 -13.01 -1.11 -2.72
N LEU A 52 -12.18 -2.15 -2.71
CA LEU A 52 -11.08 -2.29 -1.75
C LEU A 52 -10.06 -1.16 -1.92
N VAL A 53 -9.68 -0.89 -3.17
CA VAL A 53 -8.71 0.16 -3.53
C VAL A 53 -9.25 1.55 -3.17
N GLU A 54 -10.54 1.80 -3.41
CA GLU A 54 -11.20 3.05 -3.01
C GLU A 54 -11.20 3.27 -1.49
N GLU A 55 -11.50 2.22 -0.71
CA GLU A 55 -11.45 2.29 0.76
C GLU A 55 -10.02 2.57 1.24
N ALA A 56 -9.03 1.90 0.65
CA ALA A 56 -7.62 2.15 0.95
C ALA A 56 -7.20 3.58 0.62
N LEU A 57 -7.69 4.17 -0.47
CA LEU A 57 -7.44 5.58 -0.79
C LEU A 57 -7.98 6.52 0.29
N LYS A 58 -9.20 6.27 0.78
CA LYS A 58 -9.80 7.04 1.89
C LYS A 58 -8.95 6.93 3.16
N VAL A 59 -8.54 5.72 3.54
CA VAL A 59 -7.66 5.49 4.70
C VAL A 59 -6.31 6.19 4.52
N SER A 60 -5.74 6.14 3.32
CA SER A 60 -4.44 6.77 3.02
C SER A 60 -4.48 8.28 3.23
N LYS A 61 -5.54 8.96 2.76
CA LYS A 61 -5.73 10.41 2.97
C LYS A 61 -5.77 10.75 4.46
N ASN A 62 -6.59 10.03 5.22
CA ASN A 62 -6.72 10.26 6.67
C ASN A 62 -5.39 10.05 7.40
N LEU A 63 -4.64 8.99 7.06
CA LEU A 63 -3.34 8.73 7.65
C LEU A 63 -2.30 9.79 7.26
N LEU A 64 -2.30 10.31 6.03
CA LEU A 64 -1.35 11.36 5.61
C LEU A 64 -1.48 12.66 6.42
N LEU A 65 -2.69 12.99 6.88
CA LEU A 65 -2.96 14.14 7.73
C LEU A 65 -2.43 13.95 9.15
N ARG A 66 -2.51 12.73 9.68
CA ARG A 66 -2.21 12.42 11.08
C ARG A 66 -0.76 11.99 11.31
N VAL A 67 -0.17 11.26 10.35
CA VAL A 67 1.18 10.71 10.48
C VAL A 67 2.23 11.81 10.33
N LYS A 68 2.91 12.10 11.44
CA LYS A 68 4.02 13.07 11.51
C LYS A 68 5.36 12.48 11.07
N SER A 69 5.52 11.15 11.14
CA SER A 69 6.79 10.49 10.80
C SER A 69 7.11 10.58 9.31
N ARG A 70 8.24 11.23 8.97
CA ARG A 70 8.75 11.35 7.59
C ARG A 70 9.14 9.99 6.98
N ILE A 71 9.52 9.01 7.80
CA ILE A 71 9.89 7.66 7.35
C ILE A 71 8.65 6.84 7.01
N ALA A 72 7.59 6.97 7.81
CA ALA A 72 6.34 6.23 7.59
C ALA A 72 5.52 6.80 6.43
N LYS A 73 5.56 8.13 6.23
CA LYS A 73 4.72 8.85 5.28
C LYS A 73 4.74 8.28 3.85
N PRO A 74 5.91 7.99 3.26
CA PRO A 74 6.00 7.41 1.93
C PRO A 74 5.39 6.01 1.78
N ASN A 75 5.22 5.29 2.89
CA ASN A 75 4.65 3.94 2.90
C ASN A 75 3.16 3.93 3.24
N ILE A 76 2.56 5.07 3.59
CA ILE A 76 1.14 5.15 3.99
C ILE A 76 0.21 4.53 2.95
N PRO A 77 0.38 4.78 1.63
CA PRO A 77 -0.48 4.14 0.64
C PRO A 77 -0.41 2.61 0.69
N LEU A 78 0.81 2.06 0.79
CA LEU A 78 0.99 0.61 0.94
C LEU A 78 0.35 0.11 2.24
N TYR A 79 0.57 0.80 3.35
CA TYR A 79 -0.02 0.44 4.65
C TYR A 79 -1.54 0.45 4.62
N ALA A 80 -2.16 1.40 3.92
CA ALA A 80 -3.61 1.46 3.80
C ALA A 80 -4.16 0.24 3.06
N ILE A 81 -3.55 -0.17 1.94
CA ILE A 81 -3.96 -1.39 1.21
C ILE A 81 -3.80 -2.62 2.09
N ILE A 82 -2.66 -2.76 2.76
CA ILE A 82 -2.39 -3.90 3.65
C ILE A 82 -3.38 -3.94 4.83
N TYR A 83 -3.69 -2.80 5.42
CA TYR A 83 -4.67 -2.69 6.50
C TYR A 83 -6.07 -3.11 6.06
N ILE A 84 -6.52 -2.64 4.89
CA ILE A 84 -7.82 -3.03 4.35
C ILE A 84 -7.87 -4.53 4.07
N LEU A 85 -6.82 -5.13 3.52
CA LEU A 85 -6.75 -6.58 3.32
C LEU A 85 -6.81 -7.35 4.64
N MET A 86 -6.11 -6.87 5.67
CA MET A 86 -6.17 -7.49 7.01
C MET A 86 -7.58 -7.45 7.61
N LYS A 87 -8.36 -6.42 7.30
CA LYS A 87 -9.75 -6.27 7.75
C LYS A 87 -10.71 -7.20 7.02
N TYR A 88 -10.52 -7.41 5.71
CA TYR A 88 -11.47 -8.14 4.86
C TYR A 88 -11.07 -9.58 4.52
N LEU A 89 -9.80 -9.95 4.66
CA LEU A 89 -9.30 -11.29 4.38
C LEU A 89 -8.96 -12.02 5.70
N PRO A 90 -9.78 -12.99 6.14
CA PRO A 90 -9.54 -13.74 7.35
C PRO A 90 -8.16 -14.41 7.36
N GLY A 91 -7.44 -14.23 8.46
CA GLY A 91 -6.12 -14.83 8.65
C GLY A 91 -5.01 -14.24 7.76
N PHE A 92 -5.25 -13.16 7.01
CA PHE A 92 -4.23 -12.54 6.15
C PHE A 92 -2.94 -12.22 6.91
N GLY A 93 -3.06 -11.54 8.05
CA GLY A 93 -1.90 -11.21 8.89
C GLY A 93 -1.13 -12.45 9.35
N TYR A 94 -1.83 -13.53 9.71
CA TYR A 94 -1.21 -14.79 10.12
C TYR A 94 -0.52 -15.50 8.94
N LYS A 95 -1.16 -15.55 7.77
CA LYS A 95 -0.55 -16.09 6.54
C LYS A 95 0.71 -15.33 6.18
N CYS A 96 0.68 -14.00 6.17
CA CYS A 96 1.83 -13.20 5.75
C CYS A 96 2.94 -13.04 6.79
N LYS A 97 2.64 -13.19 8.09
CA LYS A 97 3.67 -13.13 9.15
C LYS A 97 4.22 -14.50 9.53
N VAL A 98 3.35 -15.48 9.71
CA VAL A 98 3.69 -16.80 10.27
C VAL A 98 3.84 -17.82 9.15
N LYS A 99 2.80 -18.04 8.34
CA LYS A 99 2.82 -19.01 7.23
C LYS A 99 3.25 -18.36 5.91
N LYS A 100 4.43 -17.73 5.88
CA LYS A 100 4.90 -16.85 4.79
C LYS A 100 4.68 -17.38 3.36
N TYR A 101 4.83 -18.69 3.17
CA TYR A 101 4.62 -19.40 1.90
C TYR A 101 3.16 -19.45 1.42
N LEU A 102 2.21 -19.09 2.29
CA LEU A 102 0.77 -18.95 2.01
C LEU A 102 0.32 -17.48 1.98
N CYS A 103 1.26 -16.53 1.99
CA CYS A 103 0.88 -15.12 1.88
C CYS A 103 0.34 -14.87 0.47
N PRO A 104 -0.92 -14.43 0.31
CA PRO A 104 -1.57 -14.28 -1.00
C PRO A 104 -1.09 -13.02 -1.75
N LEU A 105 0.09 -12.52 -1.38
CA LEU A 105 0.60 -11.22 -1.76
C LEU A 105 2.11 -11.23 -1.87
N LYS A 106 2.61 -10.64 -2.96
CA LYS A 106 4.01 -10.25 -3.12
C LYS A 106 4.09 -8.74 -3.30
N VAL A 107 5.02 -8.11 -2.60
CA VAL A 107 5.20 -6.65 -2.64
C VAL A 107 6.62 -6.35 -3.03
N TYR A 108 6.76 -5.47 -4.02
CA TYR A 108 8.03 -5.01 -4.54
C TYR A 108 8.11 -3.50 -4.43
N ARG A 109 9.29 -2.98 -4.09
CA ARG A 109 9.62 -1.57 -4.29
C ARG A 109 10.18 -1.40 -5.69
N VAL A 110 9.72 -0.41 -6.43
CA VAL A 110 10.24 -0.11 -7.77
C VAL A 110 11.21 1.07 -7.68
N GLU A 111 12.46 0.86 -8.09
CA GLU A 111 13.48 1.91 -8.18
C GLU A 111 14.22 1.82 -9.51
N ASN A 112 14.28 2.92 -10.26
CA ASN A 112 14.93 2.98 -11.58
C ASN A 112 14.47 1.86 -12.54
N GLY A 113 13.18 1.53 -12.50
CA GLY A 113 12.58 0.46 -13.31
C GLY A 113 12.85 -0.97 -12.82
N ARG A 114 13.61 -1.16 -11.74
CA ARG A 114 13.90 -2.47 -11.14
C ARG A 114 13.03 -2.73 -9.93
N GLU A 115 12.68 -3.99 -9.71
CA GLU A 115 11.85 -4.44 -8.61
C GLU A 115 12.68 -5.09 -7.50
N TYR A 116 12.46 -4.64 -6.27
CA TYR A 116 13.12 -5.15 -5.07
C TYR A 116 12.07 -5.74 -4.14
N SER A 117 12.12 -7.06 -3.94
CA SER A 117 11.18 -7.76 -3.07
C SER A 117 11.24 -7.22 -1.65
N LEU A 118 10.07 -6.97 -1.06
CA LEU A 118 9.94 -6.52 0.32
C LEU A 118 9.40 -7.65 1.21
N SER A 119 9.89 -7.70 2.45
CA SER A 119 9.38 -8.63 3.46
C SER A 119 7.98 -8.23 3.89
N ILE A 120 6.97 -8.96 3.39
CA ILE A 120 5.56 -8.70 3.69
C ILE A 120 5.24 -8.80 5.18
N GLY A 121 5.88 -9.73 5.92
CA GLY A 121 5.70 -9.84 7.36
C GLY A 121 6.12 -8.58 8.12
N SER A 122 7.24 -7.97 7.71
CA SER A 122 7.71 -6.68 8.26
C SER A 122 6.75 -5.55 7.90
N ILE A 123 6.28 -5.49 6.65
CA ILE A 123 5.29 -4.50 6.20
C ILE A 123 3.99 -4.61 7.02
N VAL A 124 3.46 -5.81 7.23
CA VAL A 124 2.26 -6.04 8.05
C VAL A 124 2.47 -5.57 9.48
N GLU A 125 3.65 -5.78 10.05
CA GLU A 125 3.97 -5.29 11.39
C GLU A 125 4.03 -3.76 11.47
N GLN A 126 4.74 -3.13 10.54
CA GLN A 126 4.80 -1.67 10.48
C GLN A 126 3.42 -1.06 10.21
N THR A 127 2.61 -1.71 9.38
CA THR A 127 1.21 -1.32 9.13
C THR A 127 0.43 -1.29 10.43
N TYR A 128 0.44 -2.37 11.23
CA TYR A 128 -0.21 -2.39 12.54
C TYR A 128 0.28 -1.27 13.46
N ARG A 129 1.60 -1.07 13.56
CA ARG A 129 2.19 -0.04 14.42
C ARG A 129 1.76 1.38 14.04
N VAL A 130 1.75 1.68 12.73
CA VAL A 130 1.35 3.00 12.23
C VAL A 130 -0.15 3.18 12.35
N VAL A 131 -0.95 2.24 11.86
CA VAL A 131 -2.41 2.38 11.86
C VAL A 131 -2.95 2.46 13.28
N ARG A 132 -2.52 1.59 14.21
CA ARG A 132 -2.94 1.65 15.62
C ARG A 132 -2.58 2.97 16.32
N LYS A 133 -1.47 3.61 15.92
CA LYS A 133 -1.01 4.86 16.52
C LYS A 133 -1.81 6.08 16.04
N TYR A 134 -2.39 6.04 14.85
CA TYR A 134 -2.98 7.21 14.18
C TYR A 134 -4.44 7.04 13.74
N GLN A 135 -5.06 5.87 13.95
CA GLN A 135 -6.53 5.74 13.94
C GLN A 135 -7.10 6.26 15.25
#